data_AF-A0A0M5KEJ2-F1
#
_entry.id   AF-A0A0M5KEJ2-F1
#
_cell.length_a   1.000
_cell.length_b   1.000
_cell.length_c   1.000
_cell.angle_alpha   90.00
_cell.angle_beta   90.00
_cell.angle_gamma   90.00
#
_symmetry.space_group_name_H-M   'P 1'
#
loop_
_entity.id
_entity.type
_entity.pdbx_description
1 polymer ?
#
loop_
_entity_poly.entity_id
_entity_poly.type
_entity_poly.pdbx_seq_one_letter_code
_entity_poly.pdbx_strand_id
1 'polypeptide(L)'
;MKAIKPINYEKIIIKRVNSVYQNLKQNISKEFKIPNNIEDFLNKNSQINTREEVELFGKEFDKTFGDWKALDNNSDKLIILNHLMSIFQNSIIVLISIDVNLEKEKLEKEIVTDSRGIDIIVATAVQAFGVKTNELLEKYSKLNLQEDSNNTFKPMNDFLKIVSELDAQSAFSKLMENILEFNQNYTNTYKRLSMIQEDQLSTKRIEIFMDYMNAYYLMIYLLELVLIYPLQEGMMNQKVFDNIMPNINLF
;
A
#
# COMPACT_ATOMS: atom_id res chain seq x y z
N MET A 1 11.53 31.01 7.41
CA MET A 1 11.02 29.66 7.06
C MET A 1 12.19 28.70 7.05
N LYS A 2 12.07 27.53 7.66
CA LYS A 2 13.18 26.57 7.72
C LYS A 2 13.22 25.79 6.40
N ALA A 3 14.22 26.06 5.56
CA ALA A 3 14.50 25.22 4.42
C ALA A 3 14.87 23.81 4.91
N ILE A 4 14.36 22.79 4.24
CA ILE A 4 14.67 21.39 4.53
C ILE A 4 15.46 20.79 3.38
N LYS A 5 16.06 19.62 3.57
CA LYS A 5 16.61 18.87 2.44
C LYS A 5 15.48 18.52 1.46
N PRO A 6 15.70 18.67 0.14
CA PRO A 6 14.66 18.39 -0.85
C PRO A 6 14.18 16.94 -0.82
N ILE A 7 12.86 16.76 -0.77
CA ILE A 7 12.20 15.46 -0.83
C ILE A 7 11.53 15.32 -2.18
N ASN A 8 12.09 14.46 -3.04
CA ASN A 8 11.44 14.07 -4.28
C ASN A 8 10.54 12.86 -4.03
N TYR A 9 9.28 13.12 -3.64
CA TYR A 9 8.34 12.07 -3.24
C TYR A 9 8.01 11.14 -4.41
N GLU A 10 7.94 11.67 -5.64
CA GLU A 10 7.70 10.86 -6.83
C GLU A 10 8.79 9.82 -7.04
N LYS A 11 10.05 10.24 -7.01
CA LYS A 11 11.20 9.36 -7.17
C LYS A 11 11.29 8.31 -6.05
N ILE A 12 10.89 8.66 -4.82
CA ILE A 12 10.84 7.71 -3.70
C ILE A 12 9.83 6.61 -3.99
N ILE A 13 8.60 6.97 -4.36
CA ILE A 13 7.54 6.00 -4.68
C ILE A 13 7.92 5.16 -5.89
N ILE A 14 8.42 5.75 -6.97
CA ILE A 14 8.82 4.99 -8.17
C ILE A 14 9.96 4.02 -7.85
N LYS A 15 10.95 4.42 -7.06
CA LYS A 15 12.03 3.52 -6.63
C LYS A 15 11.49 2.31 -5.86
N ARG A 16 10.50 2.52 -5.01
CA ARG A 16 9.82 1.47 -4.25
C ARG A 16 9.08 0.50 -5.19
N VAL A 17 8.31 1.03 -6.14
CA VAL A 17 7.61 0.25 -7.17
C VAL A 17 8.61 -0.55 -8.03
N ASN A 18 9.72 0.07 -8.44
CA ASN A 18 10.76 -0.61 -9.21
C ASN A 18 11.34 -1.81 -8.46
N SER A 19 11.51 -1.71 -7.14
CA SER A 19 12.01 -2.83 -6.33
C SER A 19 11.07 -4.04 -6.39
N VAL A 20 9.75 -3.80 -6.32
CA VAL A 20 8.72 -4.83 -6.52
C VAL A 20 8.75 -5.38 -7.94
N TYR A 21 8.85 -4.49 -8.94
CA TYR A 21 8.95 -4.87 -10.35
C TYR A 21 10.16 -5.78 -10.64
N GLN A 22 11.33 -5.51 -10.04
CA GLN A 22 12.50 -6.37 -10.18
C GLN A 22 12.26 -7.75 -9.56
N ASN A 23 11.66 -7.79 -8.37
CA ASN A 23 11.28 -9.05 -7.71
C ASN A 23 10.30 -9.86 -8.55
N LEU A 24 9.31 -9.21 -9.17
CA LEU A 24 8.39 -9.82 -10.11
C LEU A 24 9.13 -10.41 -11.31
N LYS A 25 9.94 -9.60 -12.01
CA LYS A 25 10.64 -9.99 -13.24
C LYS A 25 11.55 -11.22 -13.03
N GLN A 26 12.14 -11.37 -11.85
CA GLN A 26 13.03 -12.49 -11.51
C GLN A 26 12.30 -13.81 -11.23
N ASN A 27 11.02 -13.76 -10.84
CA ASN A 27 10.32 -14.92 -10.27
C ASN A 27 9.05 -15.32 -11.02
N ILE A 28 8.40 -14.39 -11.71
CA ILE A 28 7.06 -14.59 -12.27
C ILE A 28 6.98 -15.75 -13.28
N SER A 29 8.03 -15.97 -14.09
CA SER A 29 8.08 -17.06 -15.07
C SER A 29 8.21 -18.47 -14.45
N LYS A 30 8.60 -18.56 -13.17
CA LYS A 30 8.67 -19.84 -12.44
C LYS A 30 7.30 -20.27 -11.92
N GLU A 31 6.39 -19.33 -11.76
CA GLU A 31 5.10 -19.54 -11.07
C GLU A 31 3.90 -19.43 -12.03
N PHE A 32 4.00 -18.62 -13.08
CA PHE A 32 2.87 -18.32 -13.97
C PHE A 32 3.20 -18.46 -15.44
N LYS A 33 2.16 -18.80 -16.21
CA LYS A 33 2.10 -18.51 -17.63
C LYS A 33 1.76 -17.03 -17.82
N ILE A 34 2.74 -16.26 -18.27
CA ILE A 34 2.67 -14.81 -18.40
C ILE A 34 1.89 -14.44 -19.69
N PRO A 35 0.96 -13.47 -19.66
CA PRO A 35 0.34 -12.93 -20.87
C PRO A 35 1.35 -12.21 -21.78
N ASN A 36 1.19 -12.33 -23.11
CA ASN A 36 2.19 -11.87 -24.09
C ASN A 36 2.54 -10.37 -23.97
N ASN A 37 1.56 -9.50 -23.72
CA ASN A 37 1.80 -8.06 -23.56
C ASN A 37 2.64 -7.75 -22.31
N ILE A 38 2.46 -8.51 -21.24
CA ILE A 38 3.27 -8.41 -20.02
C ILE A 38 4.66 -8.95 -20.27
N GLU A 39 4.79 -10.09 -20.95
CA GLU A 39 6.08 -10.65 -21.33
C GLU A 39 6.87 -9.65 -22.20
N ASP A 40 6.23 -9.04 -23.20
CA ASP A 40 6.82 -7.98 -24.02
C ASP A 40 7.25 -6.77 -23.19
N PHE A 41 6.42 -6.34 -22.23
CA PHE A 41 6.75 -5.24 -21.33
C PHE A 41 7.97 -5.57 -20.47
N LEU A 42 8.00 -6.75 -19.86
CA LEU A 42 9.10 -7.22 -19.02
C LEU A 42 10.41 -7.35 -19.80
N ASN A 43 10.34 -7.76 -21.07
CA ASN A 43 11.51 -7.90 -21.93
C ASN A 43 12.07 -6.55 -22.39
N LYS A 44 11.20 -5.59 -22.73
CA LYS A 44 11.60 -4.24 -23.20
C LYS A 44 12.13 -3.36 -22.09
N ASN A 45 11.56 -3.47 -20.88
CA ASN A 45 11.89 -2.58 -19.77
C ASN A 45 12.81 -3.33 -18.79
N SER A 46 14.03 -2.83 -18.59
CA SER A 46 14.92 -3.39 -17.57
C SER A 46 14.51 -2.97 -16.16
N GLN A 47 13.89 -1.80 -16.03
CA GLN A 47 13.49 -1.14 -14.79
C GLN A 47 12.33 -0.19 -15.06
N ILE A 48 11.67 0.26 -13.99
CA ILE A 48 10.66 1.31 -14.00
C ILE A 48 11.24 2.52 -13.26
N ASN A 49 11.34 3.66 -13.93
CA ASN A 49 11.96 4.89 -13.45
C ASN A 49 11.05 6.11 -13.51
N THR A 50 9.95 6.04 -14.27
CA THR A 50 9.00 7.15 -14.38
C THR A 50 7.60 6.75 -13.95
N ARG A 51 6.79 7.75 -13.60
CA ARG A 51 5.38 7.56 -13.30
C ARG A 51 4.61 6.97 -14.48
N GLU A 52 4.91 7.41 -15.70
CA GLU A 52 4.27 6.92 -16.93
C GLU A 52 4.54 5.43 -17.14
N GLU A 53 5.74 4.96 -16.82
CA GLU A 53 6.09 3.54 -16.88
C GLU A 53 5.32 2.72 -15.84
N VAL A 54 5.14 3.25 -14.61
CA VAL A 54 4.27 2.62 -13.59
C VAL A 54 2.82 2.53 -14.08
N GLU A 55 2.28 3.63 -14.62
CA GLU A 55 0.91 3.68 -15.13
C GLU A 55 0.71 2.74 -16.33
N LEU A 56 1.67 2.72 -17.27
CA LEU A 56 1.62 1.84 -18.42
C LEU A 56 1.65 0.37 -17.98
N PHE A 57 2.53 0.03 -17.04
CA PHE A 57 2.59 -1.34 -16.53
C PHE A 57 1.30 -1.73 -15.82
N GLY A 58 0.76 -0.87 -14.95
CA GLY A 58 -0.51 -1.10 -14.27
C GLY A 58 -1.68 -1.30 -15.25
N LYS A 59 -1.75 -0.48 -16.32
CA LYS A 59 -2.78 -0.61 -17.37
C LYS A 59 -2.66 -1.92 -18.15
N GLU A 60 -1.45 -2.32 -18.55
CA GLU A 60 -1.24 -3.58 -19.26
C GLU A 60 -1.54 -4.79 -18.37
N PHE A 61 -1.22 -4.69 -17.08
CA PHE A 61 -1.51 -5.71 -16.08
C PHE A 61 -3.02 -5.87 -15.84
N ASP A 62 -3.75 -4.77 -15.74
CA ASP A 62 -5.21 -4.75 -15.55
C ASP A 62 -5.96 -5.40 -16.72
N LYS A 63 -5.60 -5.04 -17.95
CA LYS A 63 -6.19 -5.62 -19.18
C LYS A 63 -6.08 -7.14 -19.24
N THR A 64 -5.04 -7.70 -18.63
CA THR A 64 -4.71 -9.12 -18.72
C THR A 64 -4.89 -9.87 -17.42
N PHE A 65 -5.50 -9.25 -16.41
CA PHE A 65 -5.65 -9.84 -15.08
C PHE A 65 -6.34 -11.22 -15.12
N GLY A 66 -7.34 -11.40 -16.00
CA GLY A 66 -8.04 -12.67 -16.20
C GLY A 66 -7.30 -13.72 -17.03
N ASP A 67 -6.20 -13.34 -17.70
CA ASP A 67 -5.45 -14.23 -18.61
C ASP A 67 -4.32 -15.00 -17.89
N TRP A 68 -3.98 -14.57 -16.68
CA TRP A 68 -2.93 -15.20 -15.87
C TRP A 68 -3.31 -16.60 -15.42
N LYS A 69 -2.35 -17.52 -15.49
CA LYS A 69 -2.54 -18.91 -15.05
C LYS A 69 -1.32 -19.39 -14.28
N ALA A 70 -1.54 -20.00 -13.12
CA ALA A 70 -0.48 -20.69 -12.39
C ALA A 70 0.00 -21.93 -13.16
N LEU A 71 1.31 -22.18 -13.19
CA LEU A 71 1.89 -23.30 -13.95
C LEU A 71 1.53 -24.68 -13.36
N ASP A 72 1.34 -24.74 -12.05
CA ASP A 72 0.97 -25.94 -11.29
C ASP A 72 -0.55 -26.11 -11.12
N ASN A 73 -1.35 -25.24 -11.76
CA ASN A 73 -2.81 -25.14 -11.60
C ASN A 73 -3.27 -24.79 -10.18
N ASN A 74 -2.39 -24.30 -9.30
CA ASN A 74 -2.80 -23.78 -7.99
C ASN A 74 -3.34 -22.34 -8.14
N SER A 75 -4.65 -22.18 -8.14
CA SER A 75 -5.32 -20.88 -8.26
C SER A 75 -5.01 -19.93 -7.11
N ASP A 76 -4.63 -20.42 -5.94
CA ASP A 76 -4.35 -19.58 -4.78
C ASP A 76 -3.16 -18.65 -5.03
N LYS A 77 -2.24 -19.05 -5.91
CA LYS A 77 -1.10 -18.22 -6.34
C LYS A 77 -1.56 -16.92 -7.01
N LEU A 78 -2.77 -16.87 -7.59
CA LEU A 78 -3.33 -15.65 -8.18
C LEU A 78 -3.47 -14.51 -7.17
N ILE A 79 -3.43 -14.78 -5.86
CA ILE A 79 -3.36 -13.71 -4.84
C ILE A 79 -2.13 -12.81 -5.03
N ILE A 80 -1.01 -13.32 -5.53
CA ILE A 80 0.20 -12.54 -5.82
C ILE A 80 -0.11 -11.42 -6.82
N LEU A 81 -0.97 -11.70 -7.81
CA LEU A 81 -1.40 -10.72 -8.82
C LEU A 81 -2.26 -9.62 -8.21
N ASN A 82 -3.08 -9.96 -7.22
CA ASN A 82 -3.89 -9.00 -6.46
C ASN A 82 -3.02 -8.05 -5.62
N HIS A 83 -1.99 -8.59 -4.97
CA HIS A 83 -0.98 -7.78 -4.27
C HIS A 83 -0.28 -6.83 -5.24
N LEU A 84 0.16 -7.34 -6.39
CA LEU A 84 0.85 -6.55 -7.41
C LEU A 84 -0.03 -5.41 -7.94
N MET A 85 -1.29 -5.69 -8.26
CA MET A 85 -2.25 -4.67 -8.68
C MET A 85 -2.43 -3.59 -7.61
N SER A 86 -2.60 -4.00 -6.36
CA SER A 86 -2.77 -3.08 -5.22
C SER A 86 -1.55 -2.19 -5.03
N ILE A 87 -0.34 -2.72 -5.22
CA ILE A 87 0.91 -1.96 -5.15
C ILE A 87 0.94 -0.87 -6.22
N PHE A 88 0.57 -1.18 -7.47
CA PHE A 88 0.57 -0.21 -8.56
C PHE A 88 -0.50 0.86 -8.38
N GLN A 89 -1.75 0.45 -8.11
CA GLN A 89 -2.85 1.38 -7.91
C GLN A 89 -2.55 2.35 -6.77
N ASN A 90 -2.08 1.85 -5.63
CA ASN A 90 -1.83 2.71 -4.47
C ASN A 90 -0.61 3.62 -4.67
N SER A 91 0.39 3.22 -5.46
CA SER A 91 1.51 4.11 -5.79
C SER A 91 1.01 5.35 -6.54
N ILE A 92 0.12 5.16 -7.53
CA ILE A 92 -0.47 6.25 -8.31
C ILE A 92 -1.42 7.09 -7.46
N ILE A 93 -2.25 6.46 -6.62
CA ILE A 93 -3.16 7.18 -5.71
C ILE A 93 -2.39 8.12 -4.79
N VAL A 94 -1.27 7.67 -4.22
CA VAL A 94 -0.44 8.51 -3.33
C VAL A 94 0.14 9.71 -4.10
N LEU A 95 0.72 9.47 -5.28
CA LEU A 95 1.26 10.54 -6.11
C LEU A 95 0.21 11.59 -6.45
N ILE A 96 -0.96 11.16 -6.94
CA ILE A 96 -2.07 12.07 -7.28
C ILE A 96 -2.56 12.83 -6.04
N SER A 97 -2.71 12.15 -4.91
CA SER A 97 -3.24 12.77 -3.69
C SER A 97 -2.32 13.88 -3.18
N ILE A 98 -1.00 13.64 -3.21
CA ILE A 98 0.00 14.64 -2.82
C ILE A 98 0.03 15.78 -3.83
N ASP A 99 0.06 15.49 -5.14
CA ASP A 99 0.05 16.51 -6.19
C ASP A 99 -1.13 17.47 -6.04
N VAL A 100 -2.33 16.92 -5.83
CA VAL A 100 -3.57 17.68 -5.68
C VAL A 100 -3.53 18.55 -4.43
N ASN A 101 -3.01 18.04 -3.31
CA ASN A 101 -2.95 18.80 -2.07
C ASN A 101 -1.85 19.88 -2.10
N LEU A 102 -0.69 19.61 -2.71
CA LEU A 102 0.35 20.62 -2.94
C LEU A 102 -0.16 21.74 -3.86
N GLU A 103 -0.88 21.39 -4.93
CA GLU A 103 -1.46 22.37 -5.86
C GLU A 103 -2.48 23.28 -5.18
N LYS A 104 -3.37 22.72 -4.34
CA LYS A 104 -4.34 23.50 -3.56
C LYS A 104 -3.66 24.53 -2.66
N GLU A 105 -2.52 24.19 -2.07
CA GLU A 105 -1.72 25.09 -1.24
C GLU A 105 -0.71 25.94 -2.01
N LYS A 106 -0.73 25.88 -3.36
CA LYS A 106 0.18 26.62 -4.25
C LYS A 106 1.66 26.35 -3.96
N LEU A 107 1.97 25.10 -3.65
CA LEU A 107 3.34 24.60 -3.48
C LEU A 107 3.83 23.92 -4.75
N GLU A 108 5.16 23.84 -4.91
CA GLU A 108 5.80 23.12 -6.01
C GLU A 108 5.49 21.62 -5.91
N LYS A 109 5.20 20.99 -7.05
CA LYS A 109 5.00 19.54 -7.17
C LYS A 109 6.34 18.83 -7.33
N GLU A 110 6.32 17.51 -7.20
CA GLU A 110 7.45 16.58 -7.34
C GLU A 110 8.53 16.71 -6.25
N ILE A 111 8.93 17.93 -5.89
CA ILE A 111 10.00 18.22 -4.93
C ILE A 111 9.50 19.14 -3.81
N VAL A 112 9.49 18.62 -2.59
CA VAL A 112 9.20 19.39 -1.37
C VAL A 112 10.49 19.97 -0.80
N THR A 113 10.56 21.29 -0.65
CA THR A 113 11.75 22.02 -0.17
C THR A 113 11.52 22.81 1.11
N ASP A 114 10.27 22.88 1.60
CA ASP A 114 9.89 23.58 2.81
C ASP A 114 9.00 22.74 3.74
N SER A 115 8.85 23.19 4.99
CA SER A 115 8.08 22.49 6.01
C SER A 115 6.58 22.39 5.70
N ARG A 116 6.00 23.29 4.92
CA ARG A 116 4.58 23.24 4.57
C ARG A 116 4.28 22.04 3.66
N GLY A 117 5.22 21.69 2.78
CA GLY A 117 5.08 20.48 1.98
C GLY A 117 5.16 19.20 2.83
N ILE A 118 5.91 19.21 3.94
CA ILE A 118 5.88 18.12 4.92
C ILE A 118 4.51 18.03 5.58
N ASP A 119 3.98 19.16 6.04
CA ASP A 119 2.65 19.22 6.65
C ASP A 119 1.58 18.68 5.69
N ILE A 120 1.71 18.95 4.38
CA ILE A 120 0.82 18.40 3.34
C ILE A 120 0.95 16.89 3.21
N ILE A 121 2.17 16.33 3.21
CA ILE A 121 2.37 14.87 3.17
C ILE A 121 1.72 14.22 4.40
N VAL A 122 1.95 14.76 5.59
CA VAL A 122 1.39 14.23 6.83
C VAL A 122 -0.14 14.37 6.86
N ALA A 123 -0.67 15.52 6.48
CA ALA A 123 -2.12 15.74 6.41
C ALA A 123 -2.79 14.81 5.40
N THR A 124 -2.15 14.59 4.23
CA THR A 124 -2.63 13.64 3.22
C THR A 124 -2.68 12.22 3.79
N ALA A 125 -1.67 11.82 4.57
CA ALA A 125 -1.63 10.51 5.20
C ALA A 125 -2.73 10.34 6.27
N VAL A 126 -2.95 11.35 7.12
CA VAL A 126 -4.04 11.35 8.12
C VAL A 126 -5.40 11.22 7.42
N GLN A 127 -5.64 12.01 6.37
CA GLN A 127 -6.90 11.98 5.62
C GLN A 127 -7.12 10.61 4.96
N ALA A 128 -6.10 10.09 4.27
CA ALA A 128 -6.18 8.80 3.60
C ALA A 128 -6.49 7.67 4.59
N PHE A 129 -5.85 7.68 5.76
CA PHE A 129 -6.09 6.68 6.77
C PHE A 129 -7.48 6.80 7.41
N GLY A 130 -7.94 8.02 7.72
CA GLY A 130 -9.29 8.25 8.22
C GLY A 130 -10.37 7.76 7.24
N VAL A 131 -10.22 8.07 5.95
CA VAL A 131 -11.14 7.59 4.89
C VAL A 131 -11.13 6.08 4.81
N LYS A 132 -9.96 5.44 4.72
CA LYS A 132 -9.85 3.97 4.66
C LYS A 132 -10.38 3.29 5.91
N THR A 133 -10.18 3.88 7.09
CA THR A 133 -10.74 3.39 8.34
C THR A 133 -12.26 3.28 8.24
N ASN A 134 -12.92 4.35 7.81
CA ASN A 134 -14.38 4.37 7.68
C ASN A 134 -14.89 3.39 6.62
N GLU A 135 -14.24 3.34 5.44
CA GLU A 135 -14.60 2.39 4.38
C GLU A 135 -14.52 0.93 4.86
N LEU A 136 -13.45 0.57 5.56
CA LEU A 136 -13.22 -0.78 6.06
C LEU A 136 -14.19 -1.17 7.19
N LEU A 137 -14.49 -0.24 8.10
CA LEU A 137 -15.51 -0.46 9.15
C LEU A 137 -16.90 -0.69 8.55
N GLU A 138 -17.28 0.13 7.57
CA GLU A 138 -18.55 -0.01 6.87
C GLU A 138 -18.62 -1.36 6.14
N LYS A 139 -17.54 -1.74 5.43
CA LYS A 139 -17.46 -3.01 4.72
C LYS A 139 -17.55 -4.21 5.68
N TYR A 140 -16.84 -4.18 6.80
CA TYR A 140 -16.90 -5.22 7.84
C TYR A 140 -18.33 -5.44 8.34
N SER A 141 -19.04 -4.35 8.63
CA SER A 141 -20.44 -4.42 9.06
C SER A 141 -21.35 -4.95 7.96
N LYS A 142 -21.20 -4.49 6.71
CA LYS A 142 -22.03 -4.95 5.56
C LYS A 142 -21.88 -6.44 5.29
N LEU A 143 -20.69 -6.99 5.50
CA LEU A 143 -20.40 -8.40 5.32
C LEU A 143 -20.89 -9.28 6.49
N ASN A 144 -21.41 -8.68 7.56
CA ASN A 144 -21.79 -9.36 8.79
C ASN A 144 -20.64 -10.16 9.43
N LEU A 145 -19.40 -9.66 9.34
CA LEU A 145 -18.22 -10.36 9.86
C LEU A 145 -18.12 -10.30 11.39
N GLN A 146 -19.00 -9.56 12.07
CA GLN A 146 -19.20 -9.66 13.52
C GLN A 146 -19.66 -11.06 13.97
N GLU A 147 -20.26 -11.83 13.05
CA GLU A 147 -20.71 -13.21 13.29
C GLU A 147 -19.62 -14.25 13.01
N ASP A 148 -18.41 -13.82 12.63
CA ASP A 148 -17.28 -14.72 12.39
C ASP A 148 -16.79 -15.36 13.70
N SER A 149 -17.11 -16.64 13.89
CA SER A 149 -16.68 -17.44 15.05
C SER A 149 -15.17 -17.55 15.17
N ASN A 150 -14.44 -17.50 14.04
CA ASN A 150 -12.97 -17.50 14.02
C ASN A 150 -12.37 -16.14 14.43
N ASN A 151 -13.19 -15.09 14.54
CA ASN A 151 -12.78 -13.73 14.91
C ASN A 151 -11.57 -13.22 14.10
N THR A 152 -11.52 -13.58 12.81
CA THR A 152 -10.32 -13.41 11.97
C THR A 152 -9.90 -11.94 11.90
N PHE A 153 -10.87 -11.08 11.59
CA PHE A 153 -10.68 -9.64 11.37
C PHE A 153 -11.08 -8.79 12.59
N LYS A 154 -11.55 -9.42 13.68
CA LYS A 154 -12.05 -8.68 14.84
C LYS A 154 -11.00 -7.72 15.46
N PRO A 155 -9.74 -8.13 15.70
CA PRO A 155 -8.75 -7.21 16.26
C PRO A 155 -8.48 -6.00 15.36
N MET A 156 -8.42 -6.23 14.04
CA MET A 156 -8.24 -5.17 13.06
C MET A 156 -9.42 -4.19 13.08
N ASN A 157 -10.64 -4.71 13.10
CA ASN A 157 -11.86 -3.90 13.18
C ASN A 157 -11.95 -3.11 14.50
N ASP A 158 -11.59 -3.72 15.63
CA ASP A 158 -11.60 -3.05 16.94
C ASP A 158 -10.56 -1.93 17.00
N PHE A 159 -9.36 -2.15 16.45
CA PHE A 159 -8.36 -1.10 16.26
C PHE A 159 -8.88 0.04 15.38
N LEU A 160 -9.50 -0.26 14.24
CA LEU A 160 -10.06 0.76 13.35
C LEU A 160 -11.16 1.60 14.02
N LYS A 161 -11.98 1.01 14.90
CA LYS A 161 -12.96 1.77 15.69
C LYS A 161 -12.27 2.82 16.57
N ILE A 162 -11.20 2.42 17.27
CA ILE A 162 -10.41 3.34 18.10
C ILE A 162 -9.85 4.48 17.24
N VAL A 163 -9.29 4.17 16.07
CA VAL A 163 -8.77 5.18 15.14
C VAL A 163 -9.87 6.13 14.66
N SER A 164 -11.08 5.62 14.36
CA SER A 164 -12.21 6.42 13.86
C SER A 164 -12.75 7.44 14.89
N GLU A 165 -12.47 7.21 16.17
CA GLU A 165 -12.90 8.07 17.28
C GLU A 165 -11.86 9.14 17.64
N LEU A 166 -10.66 9.11 17.04
CA LEU A 166 -9.62 10.10 17.30
C LEU A 166 -10.02 11.48 16.76
N ASP A 167 -9.84 12.51 17.57
CA ASP A 167 -9.87 13.89 17.08
C ASP A 167 -8.68 14.15 16.13
N ALA A 168 -8.79 15.23 15.34
CA ALA A 168 -7.80 15.55 14.31
C ALA A 168 -6.38 15.73 14.86
N GLN A 169 -6.22 16.32 16.04
CA GLN A 169 -4.92 16.56 16.65
C GLN A 169 -4.28 15.24 17.11
N SER A 170 -5.06 14.39 17.74
CA SER A 170 -4.66 13.05 18.18
C SER A 170 -4.29 12.18 16.98
N ALA A 171 -5.12 12.18 15.93
CA ALA A 171 -4.87 11.45 14.69
C ALA A 171 -3.55 11.89 14.02
N PHE A 172 -3.28 13.20 13.98
CA PHE A 172 -2.01 13.72 13.47
C PHE A 172 -0.83 13.26 14.32
N SER A 173 -0.92 13.41 15.65
CA SER A 173 0.18 13.06 16.56
C SER A 173 0.51 11.56 16.58
N LYS A 174 -0.50 10.70 16.38
CA LYS A 174 -0.38 9.24 16.41
C LYS A 174 -0.27 8.61 15.02
N LEU A 175 -0.16 9.39 13.95
CA LEU A 175 -0.20 8.86 12.58
C LEU A 175 0.75 7.68 12.36
N MET A 176 2.03 7.83 12.74
CA MET A 176 3.01 6.77 12.55
C MET A 176 2.67 5.52 13.37
N GLU A 177 2.28 5.69 14.63
CA GLU A 177 1.87 4.59 15.51
C GLU A 177 0.67 3.83 14.91
N ASN A 178 -0.36 4.57 14.50
CA ASN A 178 -1.55 3.99 13.91
C ASN A 178 -1.23 3.23 12.62
N ILE A 179 -0.37 3.76 11.74
CA ILE A 179 -0.01 3.08 10.49
C ILE A 179 0.77 1.78 10.79
N LEU A 180 1.69 1.83 11.76
CA LEU A 180 2.47 0.65 12.15
C LEU A 180 1.57 -0.43 12.76
N GLU A 181 0.65 -0.03 13.64
CA GLU A 181 -0.31 -0.94 14.25
C GLU A 181 -1.26 -1.52 13.20
N PHE A 182 -1.71 -0.73 12.21
CA PHE A 182 -2.47 -1.22 11.07
C PHE A 182 -1.71 -2.31 10.30
N ASN A 183 -0.44 -2.04 9.95
CA ASN A 183 0.40 -2.97 9.19
C ASN A 183 0.65 -4.29 9.96
N GLN A 184 0.85 -4.19 11.27
CA GLN A 184 1.01 -5.35 12.15
C GLN A 184 -0.30 -6.15 12.24
N ASN A 185 -1.43 -5.47 12.45
CA ASN A 185 -2.74 -6.12 12.49
C ASN A 185 -3.09 -6.78 11.16
N TYR A 186 -2.77 -6.16 10.03
CA TYR A 186 -2.91 -6.75 8.70
C TYR A 186 -2.13 -8.06 8.58
N THR A 187 -0.84 -8.05 8.95
CA THR A 187 0.02 -9.26 8.86
C THR A 187 -0.50 -10.39 9.77
N ASN A 188 -0.93 -10.05 10.98
CA ASN A 188 -1.54 -11.01 11.92
C ASN A 188 -2.85 -11.58 11.36
N THR A 189 -3.68 -10.74 10.76
CA THR A 189 -4.96 -11.13 10.16
C THR A 189 -4.74 -12.04 8.97
N TYR A 190 -3.79 -11.70 8.09
CA TYR A 190 -3.44 -12.53 6.94
C TYR A 190 -2.99 -13.93 7.40
N LYS A 191 -2.10 -13.99 8.40
CA LYS A 191 -1.66 -15.26 8.97
C LYS A 191 -2.82 -16.09 9.54
N ARG A 192 -3.75 -15.46 10.26
CA ARG A 192 -4.96 -16.15 10.77
C ARG A 192 -5.82 -16.68 9.64
N LEU A 193 -6.08 -15.85 8.63
CA LEU A 193 -6.87 -16.22 7.46
C LEU A 193 -6.30 -17.45 6.75
N SER A 194 -4.97 -17.51 6.58
CA SER A 194 -4.29 -18.64 5.94
C SER A 194 -4.41 -19.98 6.69
N MET A 195 -4.84 -19.96 7.95
CA MET A 195 -4.97 -21.15 8.81
C MET A 195 -6.42 -21.62 8.94
N ILE A 196 -7.37 -20.87 8.41
CA ILE A 196 -8.81 -21.17 8.53
C ILE A 196 -9.21 -22.10 7.40
N GLN A 197 -9.94 -23.16 7.75
CA GLN A 197 -10.58 -24.02 6.77
C GLN A 197 -11.77 -23.31 6.13
N GLU A 198 -12.03 -23.61 4.87
CA GLU A 198 -13.14 -22.99 4.16
C GLU A 198 -14.50 -23.27 4.82
N ASP A 199 -15.29 -22.22 4.98
CA ASP A 199 -16.65 -22.27 5.52
C ASP A 199 -17.56 -21.27 4.80
N GLN A 200 -18.78 -21.10 5.31
CA GLN A 200 -19.79 -20.22 4.72
C GLN A 200 -19.41 -18.73 4.69
N LEU A 201 -18.43 -18.31 5.51
CA LEU A 201 -17.94 -16.93 5.57
C LEU A 201 -16.66 -16.72 4.76
N SER A 202 -16.06 -17.77 4.18
CA SER A 202 -14.83 -17.69 3.38
C SER A 202 -14.86 -16.57 2.35
N THR A 203 -15.89 -16.53 1.49
CA THR A 203 -15.99 -15.50 0.43
C THR A 203 -15.97 -14.09 1.00
N LYS A 204 -16.66 -13.86 2.13
CA LYS A 204 -16.71 -12.56 2.80
C LYS A 204 -15.38 -12.20 3.45
N ARG A 205 -14.68 -13.18 4.02
CA ARG A 205 -13.34 -13.01 4.58
C ARG A 205 -12.34 -12.64 3.49
N ILE A 206 -12.40 -13.30 2.33
CA ILE A 206 -11.57 -12.95 1.17
C ILE A 206 -11.92 -11.55 0.66
N GLU A 207 -13.19 -11.21 0.53
CA GLU A 207 -13.62 -9.89 0.06
C GLU A 207 -13.06 -8.76 0.93
N ILE A 208 -13.21 -8.83 2.25
CA ILE A 208 -12.65 -7.79 3.11
C ILE A 208 -11.12 -7.83 3.18
N PHE A 209 -10.52 -9.02 3.06
CA PHE A 209 -9.06 -9.16 3.01
C PHE A 209 -8.47 -8.37 1.85
N MET A 210 -9.13 -8.40 0.70
CA MET A 210 -8.72 -7.64 -0.48
C MET A 210 -8.73 -6.13 -0.22
N ASP A 211 -9.76 -5.62 0.47
CA ASP A 211 -9.85 -4.21 0.86
C ASP A 211 -8.77 -3.83 1.89
N TYR A 212 -8.49 -4.70 2.87
CA TYR A 212 -7.39 -4.50 3.82
C TYR A 212 -6.02 -4.52 3.15
N MET A 213 -5.79 -5.43 2.21
CA MET A 213 -4.56 -5.52 1.44
C MET A 213 -4.35 -4.24 0.61
N ASN A 214 -5.41 -3.71 0.00
CA ASN A 214 -5.34 -2.44 -0.71
C ASN A 214 -4.93 -1.29 0.22
N ALA A 215 -5.60 -1.15 1.38
CA ALA A 215 -5.27 -0.14 2.38
C ALA A 215 -3.85 -0.32 2.95
N TYR A 216 -3.37 -1.55 3.13
CA TYR A 216 -2.02 -1.85 3.60
C TYR A 216 -0.94 -1.25 2.70
N TYR A 217 -1.06 -1.42 1.38
CA TYR A 217 -0.08 -0.84 0.46
C TYR A 217 -0.15 0.69 0.41
N LEU A 218 -1.34 1.28 0.52
CA LEU A 218 -1.50 2.72 0.68
C LEU A 218 -0.74 3.23 1.91
N MET A 219 -0.93 2.56 3.06
CA MET A 219 -0.29 2.95 4.31
C MET A 219 1.23 2.78 4.28
N ILE A 220 1.77 1.76 3.60
CA ILE A 220 3.23 1.62 3.42
C ILE A 220 3.82 2.82 2.67
N TYR A 221 3.21 3.23 1.55
CA TYR A 221 3.73 4.36 0.77
C TYR A 221 3.68 5.67 1.55
N LEU A 222 2.58 5.92 2.25
CA LEU A 222 2.43 7.11 3.10
C LEU A 222 3.44 7.10 4.25
N LEU A 223 3.66 5.94 4.89
CA LEU A 223 4.66 5.78 5.94
C LEU A 223 6.07 6.12 5.43
N GLU A 224 6.45 5.61 4.24
CA GLU A 224 7.76 5.88 3.65
C GLU A 224 8.00 7.38 3.47
N LEU A 225 7.01 8.10 2.94
CA LEU A 225 7.10 9.54 2.72
C LEU A 225 7.16 10.33 4.02
N VAL A 226 6.38 9.94 5.04
CA VAL A 226 6.41 10.56 6.38
C VAL A 226 7.78 10.35 7.04
N LEU A 227 8.39 9.18 6.87
CA LEU A 227 9.68 8.82 7.49
C LEU A 227 10.90 9.37 6.74
N ILE A 228 10.77 9.77 5.48
CA ILE A 228 11.89 10.34 4.72
C ILE A 228 12.39 11.64 5.33
N TYR A 229 11.49 12.51 5.80
CA TYR A 229 11.90 13.76 6.44
C TYR A 229 12.82 13.53 7.66
N PRO A 230 12.41 12.77 8.70
CA PRO A 230 13.27 12.52 9.84
C PRO A 230 14.56 11.77 9.47
N LEU A 231 14.53 10.88 8.47
CA LEU A 231 15.75 10.22 7.98
C LEU A 231 16.74 11.21 7.36
N GLN A 232 16.29 12.05 6.43
CA GLN A 232 17.17 13.00 5.72
C GLN A 232 17.75 14.07 6.65
N GLU A 233 16.96 14.52 7.63
CA GLU A 233 17.38 15.53 8.62
C GLU A 233 18.21 14.93 9.77
N GLY A 234 18.48 13.62 9.76
CA GLY A 234 19.32 12.97 10.77
C GLY A 234 18.64 12.78 12.14
N MET A 235 17.31 12.90 12.20
CA MET A 235 16.50 12.57 13.38
C MET A 235 16.31 11.06 13.53
N MET A 236 16.46 10.34 12.41
CA MET A 236 16.42 8.88 12.31
C MET A 236 17.63 8.39 11.53
N ASN A 237 18.20 7.24 11.92
CA ASN A 237 19.25 6.58 11.14
C ASN A 237 18.66 5.52 10.19
N GLN A 238 19.43 5.14 9.17
CA GLN A 238 18.99 4.16 8.16
C GLN A 238 18.55 2.83 8.75
N LYS A 239 19.25 2.32 9.78
CA LYS A 239 18.89 1.05 10.43
C LYS A 239 17.50 1.09 11.07
N VAL A 240 17.16 2.21 11.71
CA VAL A 240 15.83 2.40 12.31
C VAL A 240 14.78 2.51 11.21
N PHE A 241 15.06 3.27 10.15
CA PHE A 241 14.19 3.36 8.99
C PHE A 241 13.90 1.98 8.37
N ASP A 242 14.94 1.19 8.11
CA ASP A 242 14.83 -0.14 7.51
C ASP A 242 14.07 -1.13 8.42
N ASN A 243 14.17 -0.97 9.74
CA ASN A 243 13.43 -1.80 10.69
C ASN A 243 11.92 -1.44 10.74
N ILE A 244 11.59 -0.18 10.50
CA ILE A 244 10.20 0.30 10.53
C ILE A 244 9.50 0.00 9.20
N MET A 245 10.21 0.17 8.09
CA MET A 245 9.65 -0.02 6.75
C MET A 245 9.43 -1.51 6.44
N PRO A 246 8.18 -1.96 6.19
CA PRO A 246 7.94 -3.35 5.81
C PRO A 246 8.63 -3.67 4.48
N ASN A 247 9.26 -4.83 4.33
CA ASN A 247 9.75 -5.26 3.01
C ASN A 247 8.58 -5.78 2.16
N ILE A 248 8.44 -5.31 0.93
CA ILE A 248 7.43 -5.84 -0.01
C ILE A 248 8.13 -6.89 -0.88
N ASN A 249 8.09 -8.15 -0.43
CA ASN A 249 8.46 -9.30 -1.25
C ASN A 249 7.20 -10.07 -1.63
N LEU A 250 6.97 -10.25 -2.93
CA LEU A 250 5.75 -10.88 -3.45
C LEU A 250 5.83 -12.41 -3.50
N PHE A 251 7.03 -12.97 -3.54
CA PHE A 251 7.31 -14.40 -3.70
C PHE A 251 7.99 -14.99 -2.46
#